data_AF-A0A6J8EMC1-F1
#
_entry.id   AF-A0A6J8EMC1-F1
#
_cell.length_a   1.000
_cell.length_b   1.000
_cell.length_c   1.000
_cell.angle_alpha   90.00
_cell.angle_beta   90.00
_cell.angle_gamma   90.00
#
_symmetry.space_group_name_H-M   'P 1'
#
loop_
_entity.id
_entity.type
_entity.pdbx_description
1 polymer ?
#
loop_
_entity_poly.entity_id
_entity_poly.type
_entity_poly.pdbx_seq_one_letter_code
_entity_poly.pdbx_strand_id
1 'polypeptide(L)'
;MINNLIICHLNKSPNCDVPHFELVQETQSGLGWIWEMKCTKCKFISEKYKLFREINTGCPGRKSATINYGFQTGVINCNIGNDSARLLLTSSCIPPMSKGTMQRITNNVCDKVVKLAENETEQVVKNFRRRNQTLGLNKNSPVKLQMDGTYRSVHIKSRHEMRQNASQTIGIACVNETDNLDIIGFHLINKLCWVGAWLRGKGYDVECPNHEYSKC
;
A
#
# COMPACT_ATOMS: atom_id res chain seq x y z
N MET A 1 -27.92 -1.52 10.92
CA MET A 1 -27.73 -0.15 11.47
C MET A 1 -29.06 0.44 11.91
N ILE A 2 -30.00 0.70 10.98
CA ILE A 2 -31.30 1.33 11.29
C ILE A 2 -32.12 0.50 12.29
N ASN A 3 -32.15 -0.83 12.16
CA ASN A 3 -32.89 -1.68 13.12
C ASN A 3 -32.36 -1.53 14.56
N ASN A 4 -31.04 -1.47 14.74
CA ASN A 4 -30.43 -1.27 16.06
C ASN A 4 -30.75 0.13 16.61
N LEU A 5 -30.78 1.15 15.75
CA LEU A 5 -31.18 2.50 16.11
C LEU A 5 -32.61 2.53 16.65
N ILE A 6 -33.55 1.86 15.96
CA ILE A 6 -34.96 1.76 16.35
C ILE A 6 -35.09 1.03 17.69
N ILE A 7 -34.41 -0.10 17.86
CA ILE A 7 -34.42 -0.87 19.11
C ILE A 7 -33.88 -0.02 20.27
N CYS A 8 -32.75 0.65 20.08
CA CYS A 8 -32.18 1.55 21.10
C CYS A 8 -33.12 2.71 21.44
N HIS A 9 -33.83 3.25 20.45
CA HIS A 9 -34.82 4.30 20.65
C HIS A 9 -36.01 3.80 21.48
N LEU A 10 -36.61 2.67 21.12
CA LEU A 10 -37.74 2.08 21.85
C LEU A 10 -37.38 1.79 23.32
N ASN A 11 -36.15 1.33 23.57
CA ASN A 11 -35.67 1.08 24.93
C ASN A 11 -35.48 2.36 25.77
N LYS A 12 -34.99 3.45 25.17
CA LYS A 12 -34.71 4.70 25.90
C LYS A 12 -35.90 5.67 25.95
N SER A 13 -36.77 5.63 24.94
CA SER A 13 -37.93 6.50 24.77
C SER A 13 -39.16 5.67 24.38
N PRO A 14 -39.71 4.86 25.29
CA PRO A 14 -40.84 3.96 24.99
C PRO A 14 -42.12 4.72 24.61
N ASN A 15 -42.24 5.98 24.99
CA ASN A 15 -43.43 6.82 24.72
C ASN A 15 -43.45 7.42 23.31
N CYS A 16 -42.52 7.04 22.43
CA CYS A 16 -42.45 7.56 21.07
C CYS A 16 -42.68 6.43 20.07
N ASP A 17 -43.94 6.23 19.70
CA ASP A 17 -44.40 5.08 18.90
C ASP A 17 -43.90 5.12 17.45
N VAL A 18 -43.79 6.32 16.87
CA VAL A 18 -43.36 6.51 15.47
C VAL A 18 -42.12 7.40 15.44
N PRO A 19 -40.91 6.84 15.63
CA PRO A 19 -39.68 7.61 15.60
C PRO A 19 -39.43 8.22 14.23
N HIS A 20 -39.09 9.50 14.21
CA HIS A 20 -38.60 10.18 13.01
C HIS A 20 -37.18 10.63 13.28
N PHE A 21 -36.23 10.08 12.52
CA PHE A 21 -34.82 10.31 12.76
C PHE A 21 -34.24 11.33 11.79
N GLU A 22 -33.49 12.28 12.34
CA GLU A 22 -32.67 13.24 11.59
C GLU A 22 -31.20 13.01 11.90
N LEU A 23 -30.34 13.24 10.91
CA LEU A 23 -28.90 13.24 11.06
C LEU A 23 -28.48 14.50 11.83
N VAL A 24 -27.81 14.33 12.97
CA VAL A 24 -27.28 15.43 13.79
C VAL A 24 -25.88 15.77 13.35
N GLN A 25 -25.02 14.76 13.33
CA GLN A 25 -23.61 14.92 13.05
C GLN A 25 -23.17 13.85 12.08
N GLU A 26 -22.51 14.30 11.02
CA GLU A 26 -21.80 13.46 10.09
C GLU A 26 -20.31 13.74 10.23
N THR A 27 -19.54 12.69 10.55
CA THR A 27 -18.08 12.80 10.65
C THR A 27 -17.42 11.85 9.67
N GLN A 28 -16.63 12.41 8.77
CA GLN A 28 -15.83 11.64 7.83
C GLN A 28 -14.56 11.09 8.52
N SER A 29 -14.20 9.85 8.18
CA SER A 29 -13.05 9.12 8.71
C SER A 29 -12.27 8.48 7.57
N GLY A 30 -11.64 9.31 6.74
CA GLY A 30 -11.07 8.88 5.47
C GLY A 30 -12.18 8.70 4.43
N LEU A 31 -12.36 7.51 3.86
CA LEU A 31 -13.49 7.17 3.00
C LEU A 31 -14.69 6.60 3.79
N GLY A 32 -14.54 6.36 5.09
CA GLY A 32 -15.62 5.90 5.96
C GLY A 32 -16.41 7.05 6.59
N TRP A 33 -17.66 6.80 6.94
CA TRP A 33 -18.55 7.75 7.60
C TRP A 33 -18.97 7.29 8.99
N ILE A 34 -19.19 8.25 9.88
CA ILE A 34 -19.73 8.06 11.22
C ILE A 34 -20.95 8.97 11.36
N TRP A 35 -22.09 8.38 11.70
CA TRP A 35 -23.36 9.08 11.82
C TRP A 35 -23.85 9.10 13.26
N GLU A 36 -24.39 10.24 13.65
CA GLU A 36 -25.12 10.43 14.89
C GLU A 36 -26.52 10.94 14.53
N MET A 37 -27.56 10.27 15.04
CA MET A 37 -28.95 10.55 14.69
C MET A 37 -29.71 11.00 15.94
N LYS A 38 -30.65 11.93 15.78
CA LYS A 38 -31.62 12.29 16.83
C LYS A 38 -33.02 11.94 16.37
N CYS A 39 -33.90 11.66 17.32
CA CYS A 39 -35.33 11.68 17.04
C CYS A 39 -35.82 13.13 17.06
N THR A 40 -36.69 13.52 16.13
CA THR A 40 -37.28 14.87 16.11
C THR A 40 -38.45 15.01 17.09
N LYS A 41 -39.11 13.89 17.41
CA LYS A 41 -40.30 13.86 18.27
C LYS A 41 -39.98 13.70 19.76
N CYS A 42 -38.81 13.17 20.08
CA CYS A 42 -38.38 12.98 21.47
C CYS A 42 -36.93 13.43 21.66
N LYS A 43 -36.45 13.48 22.90
CA LYS A 43 -35.07 13.90 23.23
C LYS A 43 -34.01 12.82 23.00
N PHE A 44 -34.33 11.77 22.25
CA PHE A 44 -33.39 10.68 21.98
C PHE A 44 -32.30 11.13 21.02
N ILE A 45 -31.05 10.94 21.43
CA ILE A 45 -29.86 11.06 20.59
C ILE A 45 -29.16 9.71 20.60
N SER A 46 -28.81 9.23 19.41
CA SER A 46 -28.13 7.97 19.24
C SER A 46 -26.66 8.08 19.60
N GLU A 47 -26.03 6.95 19.92
CA GLU A 47 -24.57 6.89 19.91
C GLU A 47 -24.03 7.02 18.48
N LYS A 48 -22.74 7.31 18.36
CA LYS A 48 -22.05 7.46 17.09
C LYS A 48 -21.90 6.09 16.39
N TYR A 49 -22.61 5.92 15.29
CA TYR A 49 -22.57 4.71 14.49
C TYR A 49 -21.54 4.80 13.37
N LYS A 50 -20.56 3.91 13.39
CA LYS A 50 -19.57 3.78 12.30
C LYS A 50 -20.20 2.98 11.15
N LEU A 51 -20.22 3.55 9.95
CA LEU A 51 -20.68 2.89 8.72
C LEU A 51 -19.63 1.98 8.08
N PHE A 52 -18.51 1.77 8.76
CA PHE A 52 -17.40 0.97 8.30
C PHE A 52 -16.96 -0.01 9.37
N ARG A 53 -16.32 -1.10 8.93
CA ARG A 53 -15.59 -2.00 9.81
C ARG A 53 -14.24 -1.38 10.17
N GLU A 54 -13.79 -1.62 11.40
CA GLU A 54 -12.50 -1.16 11.87
C GLU A 54 -11.46 -2.26 11.71
N ILE A 55 -10.24 -1.86 11.36
CA ILE A 55 -9.08 -2.75 11.39
C ILE A 55 -8.46 -2.67 12.79
N ASN A 56 -8.30 -3.84 13.42
CA ASN A 56 -7.50 -3.96 14.63
C ASN A 56 -6.01 -3.91 14.25
N THR A 57 -5.33 -2.83 14.61
CA THR A 57 -3.90 -2.64 14.39
C THR A 57 -3.04 -3.05 15.60
N GLY A 58 -3.66 -3.46 16.72
CA GLY A 58 -2.96 -3.84 17.95
C GLY A 58 -2.36 -2.66 18.74
N CYS A 59 -2.32 -1.47 18.15
CA CYS A 59 -1.83 -0.26 18.82
C CYS A 59 -2.97 0.49 19.54
N PRO A 60 -2.67 1.16 20.67
CA PRO A 60 -3.60 2.11 21.29
C PRO A 60 -3.94 3.25 20.33
N GLY A 61 -5.20 3.68 20.32
CA GLY A 61 -5.66 4.85 19.56
C GLY A 61 -6.84 4.56 18.62
N ARG A 62 -7.16 5.56 17.78
CA ARG A 62 -8.29 5.46 16.84
C ARG A 62 -7.97 4.43 15.76
N LYS A 63 -8.81 3.41 15.67
CA LYS A 63 -8.71 2.37 14.64
C LYS A 63 -9.08 2.94 13.27
N SER A 64 -8.39 2.46 12.23
CA SER A 64 -8.65 2.90 10.86
C SER A 64 -9.83 2.12 10.26
N ALA A 65 -10.55 2.76 9.35
CA ALA A 65 -11.61 2.12 8.58
C ALA A 65 -11.03 1.10 7.59
N THR A 66 -11.65 -0.07 7.48
CA THR A 66 -11.24 -1.13 6.54
C THR A 66 -11.24 -0.64 5.10
N ILE A 67 -12.23 0.19 4.73
CA ILE A 67 -12.35 0.78 3.40
C ILE A 67 -11.11 1.61 3.00
N ASN A 68 -10.45 2.26 3.95
CA ASN A 68 -9.27 3.08 3.65
C ASN A 68 -8.08 2.21 3.24
N TYR A 69 -7.88 1.07 3.92
CA TYR A 69 -6.83 0.10 3.57
C TYR A 69 -7.16 -0.65 2.29
N GLY A 70 -8.42 -1.05 2.10
CA GLY A 70 -8.87 -1.71 0.88
C GLY A 70 -8.69 -0.82 -0.35
N PHE A 71 -9.10 0.44 -0.26
CA PHE A 71 -8.88 1.43 -1.31
C PHE A 71 -7.39 1.59 -1.62
N GLN A 72 -6.55 1.78 -0.60
CA GLN A 72 -5.12 1.96 -0.81
C GLN A 72 -4.44 0.74 -1.42
N THR A 73 -4.89 -0.47 -1.08
CA THR A 73 -4.41 -1.70 -1.70
C THR A 73 -4.74 -1.72 -3.19
N GLY A 74 -5.96 -1.31 -3.56
CA GLY A 74 -6.36 -1.16 -4.97
C GLY A 74 -5.55 -0.08 -5.70
N VAL A 75 -5.29 1.06 -5.06
CA VAL A 75 -4.46 2.14 -5.62
C VAL A 75 -3.04 1.64 -5.94
N ILE A 76 -2.42 0.88 -5.03
CA ILE A 76 -1.10 0.28 -5.24
C ILE A 76 -1.13 -0.73 -6.38
N ASN A 77 -2.10 -1.65 -6.38
CA ASN A 77 -2.22 -2.69 -7.40
C ASN A 77 -2.47 -2.11 -8.81
N CYS A 78 -3.19 -1.01 -8.91
CA CYS A 78 -3.43 -0.31 -10.17
C CYS A 78 -2.30 0.65 -10.57
N ASN A 79 -1.20 0.72 -9.80
CA ASN A 79 -0.08 1.66 -10.02
C ASN A 79 -0.52 3.14 -10.08
N ILE A 80 -1.54 3.52 -9.30
CA ILE A 80 -2.08 4.88 -9.26
C ILE A 80 -1.38 5.66 -8.14
N GLY A 81 -0.90 6.87 -8.43
CA GLY A 81 -0.38 7.76 -7.41
C GLY A 81 -1.48 8.32 -6.51
N ASN A 82 -1.17 8.60 -5.24
CA ASN A 82 -2.16 9.13 -4.29
C ASN A 82 -2.82 10.43 -4.78
N ASP A 83 -2.10 11.31 -5.48
CA ASP A 83 -2.68 12.54 -6.04
C ASP A 83 -3.69 12.24 -7.15
N SER A 84 -3.38 11.30 -8.05
CA SER A 84 -4.32 10.85 -9.09
C SER A 84 -5.53 10.13 -8.49
N ALA A 85 -5.33 9.31 -7.46
CA ALA A 85 -6.42 8.66 -6.74
C ALA A 85 -7.36 9.67 -6.07
N ARG A 86 -6.82 10.76 -5.50
CA ARG A 86 -7.64 11.86 -4.95
C ARG A 86 -8.42 12.59 -6.04
N LEU A 87 -7.82 12.80 -7.20
CA LEU A 87 -8.51 13.39 -8.35
C LEU A 87 -9.69 12.52 -8.77
N LEU A 88 -9.50 11.20 -8.93
CA LEU A 88 -10.57 10.26 -9.27
C LEU A 88 -11.74 10.30 -8.27
N LEU A 89 -11.43 10.32 -6.97
CA LEU A 89 -12.45 10.44 -5.92
C LEU A 89 -13.21 11.76 -6.04
N THR A 90 -12.49 12.86 -6.21
CA THR A 90 -13.09 14.20 -6.34
C THR A 90 -13.97 14.30 -7.58
N SER A 91 -13.52 13.76 -8.72
CA SER A 91 -14.29 13.69 -9.96
C SER A 91 -15.55 12.81 -9.85
N SER A 92 -15.56 11.87 -8.90
CA SER A 92 -16.71 11.01 -8.60
C SER A 92 -17.62 11.59 -7.52
N CYS A 93 -17.43 12.86 -7.14
CA CYS A 93 -18.13 13.53 -6.03
C CYS A 93 -17.95 12.83 -4.67
N ILE A 94 -16.85 12.10 -4.49
CA ILE A 94 -16.50 11.46 -3.21
C ILE A 94 -15.43 12.31 -2.53
N PRO A 95 -15.66 12.82 -1.30
CA PRO A 95 -14.68 13.63 -0.59
C PRO A 95 -13.41 12.79 -0.33
N PRO A 96 -12.25 13.18 -0.87
CA PRO A 96 -11.04 12.39 -0.76
C PRO A 96 -10.44 12.45 0.64
N MET A 97 -9.65 11.44 0.98
CA MET A 97 -8.80 11.48 2.16
C MET A 97 -7.73 12.58 2.03
N SER A 98 -7.22 13.06 3.17
CA SER A 98 -6.06 13.95 3.17
C SER A 98 -4.81 13.22 2.67
N LYS A 99 -3.95 13.93 1.93
CA LYS A 99 -2.72 13.37 1.35
C LYS A 99 -1.83 12.71 2.39
N GLY A 100 -1.63 13.35 3.55
CA GLY A 100 -0.85 12.79 4.65
C GLY A 100 -1.43 11.49 5.21
N THR A 101 -2.76 11.39 5.32
CA THR A 101 -3.42 10.16 5.76
C THR A 101 -3.24 9.04 4.74
N MET A 102 -3.42 9.35 3.44
CA MET A 102 -3.19 8.37 2.37
C MET A 102 -1.76 7.87 2.38
N GLN A 103 -0.77 8.77 2.51
CA GLN A 103 0.63 8.38 2.54
C GLN A 103 0.95 7.45 3.73
N ARG A 104 0.43 7.77 4.92
CA ARG A 104 0.61 6.92 6.11
C ARG A 104 0.02 5.53 5.91
N ILE A 105 -1.18 5.44 5.32
CA ILE A 105 -1.81 4.14 5.02
C ILE A 105 -1.04 3.41 3.92
N THR A 106 -0.56 4.13 2.90
CA THR A 106 0.26 3.59 1.82
C THR A 106 1.49 2.88 2.39
N ASN A 107 2.26 3.55 3.25
CA ASN A 107 3.44 2.96 3.87
C ASN A 107 3.09 1.65 4.61
N ASN A 108 2.04 1.67 5.44
CA ASN A 108 1.58 0.48 6.17
C ASN A 108 1.13 -0.68 5.26
N VAL A 109 0.51 -0.37 4.11
CA VAL A 109 0.08 -1.38 3.14
C VAL A 109 1.28 -1.90 2.37
N CYS A 110 2.17 -1.03 1.89
CA CYS A 110 3.39 -1.39 1.18
C CYS A 110 4.25 -2.36 2.00
N ASP A 111 4.44 -2.10 3.30
CA ASP A 111 5.21 -3.00 4.17
C ASP A 111 4.64 -4.43 4.21
N LYS A 112 3.32 -4.57 4.13
CA LYS A 112 2.66 -5.87 4.08
C LYS A 112 2.75 -6.50 2.69
N VAL A 113 2.60 -5.69 1.64
CA VAL A 113 2.72 -6.15 0.25
C VAL A 113 4.13 -6.68 -0.02
N VAL A 114 5.17 -5.99 0.46
CA VAL A 114 6.57 -6.46 0.35
C VAL A 114 6.74 -7.82 1.03
N LYS A 115 6.26 -7.97 2.27
CA LYS A 115 6.33 -9.25 2.98
C LYS A 115 5.58 -10.38 2.27
N LEU A 116 4.43 -10.08 1.65
CA LEU A 116 3.70 -11.07 0.87
C LEU A 116 4.50 -11.46 -0.37
N ALA A 117 5.06 -10.49 -1.09
CA ALA A 117 5.89 -10.74 -2.26
C ALA A 117 7.15 -11.56 -1.91
N GLU A 118 7.82 -11.28 -0.79
CA GLU A 118 8.97 -12.06 -0.31
C GLU A 118 8.60 -13.52 0.00
N ASN A 119 7.45 -13.75 0.64
CA ASN A 119 6.96 -15.10 0.90
C ASN A 119 6.59 -15.84 -0.40
N GLU A 120 6.02 -15.14 -1.38
CA GLU A 120 5.70 -15.71 -2.69
C GLU A 120 6.96 -16.08 -3.47
N THR A 121 7.97 -15.20 -3.53
CA THR A 121 9.24 -15.51 -4.21
C THR A 121 9.95 -16.68 -3.54
N GLU A 122 9.95 -16.77 -2.21
CA GLU A 122 10.48 -17.95 -1.50
C GLU A 122 9.76 -19.24 -1.88
N GLN A 123 8.44 -19.21 -2.03
CA GLN A 123 7.65 -20.37 -2.45
C GLN A 123 7.98 -20.77 -3.88
N VAL A 124 8.10 -19.81 -4.80
CA VAL A 124 8.53 -20.06 -6.18
C VAL A 124 9.90 -20.75 -6.20
N VAL A 125 10.87 -20.26 -5.44
CA VAL A 125 12.21 -20.89 -5.36
C VAL A 125 12.15 -22.31 -4.80
N LYS A 126 11.32 -22.57 -3.77
CA LYS A 126 11.11 -23.92 -3.23
C LYS A 126 10.48 -24.86 -4.26
N ASN A 127 9.46 -24.40 -4.97
CA ASN A 127 8.78 -25.14 -6.02
C ASN A 127 9.74 -25.47 -7.17
N PHE A 128 10.58 -24.51 -7.57
CA PHE A 128 11.60 -24.71 -8.59
C PHE A 128 12.63 -25.77 -8.17
N ARG A 129 13.17 -25.68 -6.95
CA ARG A 129 14.11 -26.68 -6.42
C ARG A 129 13.49 -28.09 -6.35
N ARG A 130 12.21 -28.19 -6.00
CA ARG A 130 11.47 -29.46 -6.02
C ARG A 130 11.34 -30.03 -7.42
N ARG A 131 11.02 -29.18 -8.42
CA ARG A 131 10.95 -29.57 -9.83
C ARG A 131 12.28 -30.12 -10.33
N ASN A 132 13.40 -29.48 -9.99
CA ASN A 132 14.73 -29.96 -10.36
C ASN A 132 15.01 -31.38 -9.82
N GLN A 133 14.61 -31.67 -8.59
CA GLN A 133 14.74 -33.02 -8.03
C GLN A 133 13.91 -34.05 -8.82
N THR A 134 12.68 -33.70 -9.23
CA THR A 134 11.84 -34.57 -10.05
C THR A 134 12.45 -34.86 -11.42
N LEU A 135 13.21 -33.90 -11.97
CA LEU A 135 13.96 -34.07 -13.23
C LEU A 135 15.30 -34.80 -13.05
N GLY A 136 15.63 -35.26 -11.84
CA GLY A 136 16.90 -35.94 -11.53
C GLY A 136 18.11 -35.00 -11.41
N LEU A 137 17.90 -33.69 -11.38
CA LEU A 137 18.95 -32.70 -11.16
C LEU A 137 19.24 -32.54 -9.66
N ASN A 138 20.49 -32.16 -9.34
CA ASN A 138 20.85 -31.83 -7.97
C ASN A 138 20.02 -30.63 -7.47
N LYS A 139 19.61 -30.64 -6.20
CA LYS A 139 18.87 -29.55 -5.54
C LYS A 139 19.57 -28.19 -5.64
N ASN A 140 20.90 -28.20 -5.73
CA ASN A 140 21.74 -27.01 -5.86
C ASN A 140 22.11 -26.68 -7.33
N SER A 141 21.44 -27.28 -8.32
CA SER A 141 21.67 -26.93 -9.70
C SER A 141 21.36 -25.44 -9.94
N PRO A 142 22.16 -24.73 -10.75
CA PRO A 142 21.92 -23.33 -11.05
C PRO A 142 20.55 -23.15 -11.73
N VAL A 143 19.84 -22.08 -11.36
CA VAL A 143 18.58 -21.69 -11.98
C VAL A 143 18.89 -20.87 -13.23
N LYS A 144 18.34 -21.24 -14.38
CA LYS A 144 18.43 -20.37 -15.56
C LYS A 144 17.44 -19.22 -15.40
N LEU A 145 17.99 -18.02 -15.24
CA LEU A 145 17.23 -16.79 -15.07
C LEU A 145 17.43 -15.92 -16.30
N GLN A 146 16.38 -15.21 -16.67
CA GLN A 146 16.47 -14.01 -17.49
C GLN A 146 16.25 -12.81 -16.59
N MET A 147 17.04 -11.75 -16.80
CA MET A 147 16.86 -10.51 -16.07
C MET A 147 16.64 -9.36 -17.04
N ASP A 148 15.52 -8.68 -16.89
CA ASP A 148 15.23 -7.47 -17.64
C ASP A 148 15.35 -6.25 -16.72
N GLY A 149 16.09 -5.25 -17.18
CA GLY A 149 16.36 -4.03 -16.43
C GLY A 149 15.68 -2.83 -17.06
N THR A 150 14.90 -2.08 -16.29
CA THR A 150 14.37 -0.78 -16.71
C THR A 150 15.20 0.35 -16.10
N TYR A 151 15.66 1.27 -16.95
CA TYR A 151 16.42 2.43 -16.52
C TYR A 151 15.51 3.65 -16.43
N ARG A 152 15.50 4.29 -15.27
CA ARG A 152 14.91 5.63 -15.14
C ARG A 152 15.99 6.66 -15.46
N SER A 153 15.93 7.18 -16.68
CA SER A 153 16.64 8.40 -17.07
C SER A 153 15.70 9.59 -16.92
N VAL A 154 16.14 10.62 -16.18
CA VAL A 154 15.49 11.93 -16.26
C VAL A 154 16.20 12.67 -17.38
N HIS A 155 15.49 12.97 -18.48
CA HIS A 155 16.07 13.75 -19.57
C HIS A 155 16.67 15.05 -19.01
N ILE A 156 17.83 15.42 -19.54
CA ILE A 156 18.54 16.66 -19.21
C ILE A 156 17.60 17.84 -19.49
N LYS A 157 17.01 18.40 -18.43
CA LYS A 157 16.07 19.53 -18.53
C LYS A 157 16.80 20.86 -18.72
N SER A 158 18.12 20.90 -18.53
CA SER A 158 18.94 22.11 -18.58
C SER A 158 20.36 21.80 -19.03
N ARG A 159 20.92 22.62 -19.93
CA ARG A 159 22.33 22.58 -20.35
C ARG A 159 23.31 22.85 -19.19
N HIS A 160 22.84 23.38 -18.06
CA HIS A 160 23.66 23.78 -16.91
C HIS A 160 23.56 22.80 -15.74
N GLU A 161 22.59 21.88 -15.75
CA GLU A 161 22.53 20.78 -14.78
C GLU A 161 23.09 19.50 -15.40
N MET A 162 24.38 19.24 -15.22
CA MET A 162 24.99 17.94 -15.55
C MET A 162 24.48 16.88 -14.58
N ARG A 163 23.27 16.36 -14.80
CA ARG A 163 22.79 15.16 -14.11
C ARG A 163 23.20 13.92 -14.90
N GLN A 164 23.62 12.87 -14.21
CA GLN A 164 23.87 11.58 -14.84
C GLN A 164 22.56 10.97 -15.34
N ASN A 165 22.51 10.63 -16.63
CA ASN A 165 21.44 9.81 -17.19
C ASN A 165 21.47 8.39 -16.57
N ALA A 166 20.29 7.76 -16.47
CA ALA A 166 20.11 6.42 -15.88
C ALA A 166 20.57 6.35 -14.41
N SER A 167 19.97 7.21 -13.58
CA SER A 167 20.26 7.32 -12.16
C SER A 167 19.73 6.15 -11.35
N GLN A 168 18.64 5.52 -11.78
CA GLN A 168 18.02 4.40 -11.11
C GLN A 168 17.75 3.28 -12.12
N THR A 169 17.98 2.04 -11.70
CA THR A 169 17.68 0.84 -12.47
C THR A 169 16.89 -0.11 -11.59
N ILE A 170 15.84 -0.69 -12.16
CA ILE A 170 15.10 -1.79 -11.55
C ILE A 170 15.29 -3.01 -12.45
N GLY A 171 15.99 -4.02 -11.94
CA GLY A 171 16.12 -5.34 -12.53
C GLY A 171 15.05 -6.28 -11.99
N ILE A 172 14.40 -7.01 -12.89
CA ILE A 172 13.44 -8.06 -12.57
C ILE A 172 14.02 -9.36 -13.08
N ALA A 173 14.21 -10.34 -12.20
CA ALA A 173 14.72 -11.67 -12.54
C ALA A 173 13.55 -12.66 -12.64
N CYS A 174 13.40 -13.27 -13.81
CA CYS A 174 12.35 -14.22 -14.16
C CYS A 174 12.94 -15.58 -14.52
N VAL A 175 12.21 -16.66 -14.21
CA VAL A 175 12.57 -18.02 -14.62
C VAL A 175 12.16 -18.23 -16.06
N ASN A 176 13.10 -18.64 -16.91
CA ASN A 176 12.83 -18.91 -18.32
C ASN A 176 12.42 -20.36 -18.61
N GLU A 177 12.59 -21.27 -17.65
CA GLU A 177 12.36 -22.71 -17.83
C GLU A 177 10.93 -23.16 -17.46
N THR A 178 10.07 -22.22 -17.07
CA THR A 178 8.69 -22.48 -16.64
C THR A 178 7.70 -21.73 -17.53
N ASP A 179 6.62 -22.38 -17.93
CA ASP A 179 5.55 -21.78 -18.76
C ASP A 179 4.92 -20.53 -18.11
N ASN A 180 5.00 -20.43 -16.77
CA ASN A 180 4.44 -19.33 -16.00
C ASN A 180 5.34 -18.09 -15.89
N LEU A 181 6.60 -18.14 -16.38
CA LEU A 181 7.59 -17.06 -16.27
C LEU A 181 7.64 -16.41 -14.87
N ASP A 182 7.78 -17.26 -13.83
CA ASP A 182 7.68 -16.78 -12.46
C ASP A 182 8.82 -15.80 -12.11
N ILE A 183 8.48 -14.73 -11.38
CA ILE A 183 9.44 -13.74 -10.90
C ILE A 183 10.08 -14.26 -9.61
N ILE A 184 11.41 -14.31 -9.58
CA ILE A 184 12.18 -14.80 -8.42
C ILE A 184 12.82 -13.66 -7.63
N GLY A 185 13.03 -12.50 -8.25
CA GLY A 185 13.69 -11.40 -7.55
C GLY A 185 13.54 -10.07 -8.24
N PHE A 186 13.66 -9.03 -7.42
CA PHE A 186 13.76 -7.65 -7.84
C PHE A 186 15.06 -7.07 -7.28
N HIS A 187 15.73 -6.26 -8.08
CA HIS A 187 16.92 -5.55 -7.63
C HIS A 187 16.85 -4.09 -8.07
N LEU A 188 16.93 -3.17 -7.12
CA LEU A 188 16.89 -1.74 -7.37
C LEU A 188 18.26 -1.14 -7.06
N ILE A 189 18.91 -0.59 -8.09
CA ILE A 189 20.19 0.11 -7.98
C ILE A 189 19.95 1.60 -8.20
N ASN A 190 20.46 2.43 -7.31
CA ASN A 190 20.37 3.89 -7.43
C ASN A 190 21.75 4.53 -7.34
N LYS A 191 22.24 5.06 -8.47
CA LYS A 191 23.53 5.77 -8.57
C LYS A 191 23.56 7.11 -7.81
N LEU A 192 22.41 7.66 -7.40
CA LEU A 192 22.29 8.98 -6.79
C LEU A 192 22.46 9.00 -5.27
N CYS A 193 23.17 8.06 -4.65
CA CYS A 193 23.54 8.21 -3.24
C CYS A 193 24.54 9.38 -3.09
N TRP A 194 24.01 10.59 -2.94
CA TRP A 194 24.80 11.82 -2.84
C TRP A 194 25.72 11.81 -1.62
N VAL A 195 25.25 11.23 -0.50
CA VAL A 195 26.06 11.04 0.72
C VAL A 195 27.24 10.11 0.46
N GLY A 196 27.01 9.01 -0.24
CA GLY A 196 28.08 8.07 -0.62
C GLY A 196 29.09 8.68 -1.57
N ALA A 197 28.62 9.39 -2.60
CA ALA A 197 29.49 10.08 -3.55
C ALA A 197 30.32 11.18 -2.85
N TRP A 198 29.71 11.93 -1.93
CA TRP A 198 30.39 12.96 -1.15
C TRP A 198 31.46 12.39 -0.21
N LEU A 199 31.16 11.29 0.50
CA LEU A 199 32.13 10.64 1.38
C LEU A 199 33.29 10.00 0.61
N ARG A 200 33.02 9.38 -0.55
CA ARG A 200 34.08 8.88 -1.46
C ARG A 200 34.94 10.01 -2.03
N GLY A 201 34.33 11.14 -2.37
CA GLY A 201 35.06 12.35 -2.78
C GLY A 201 35.96 12.93 -1.68
N LYS A 202 35.69 12.60 -0.42
CA LYS A 202 36.54 12.94 0.74
C LYS A 202 37.61 11.87 1.06
N GLY A 203 37.70 10.79 0.28
CA GLY A 203 38.65 9.71 0.48
C GLY A 203 38.19 8.63 1.48
N TYR A 204 36.92 8.63 1.91
CA TYR A 204 36.38 7.55 2.73
C TYR A 204 35.92 6.41 1.83
N ASP A 205 36.35 5.19 2.15
CA ASP A 205 35.81 3.98 1.54
C ASP A 205 34.47 3.64 2.21
N VAL A 206 33.37 3.85 1.50
CA VAL A 206 32.02 3.66 2.02
C VAL A 206 31.18 2.88 1.03
N GLU A 207 30.77 1.70 1.48
CA GLU A 207 29.67 0.94 0.90
C GLU A 207 28.35 1.53 1.39
N CYS A 208 27.55 2.07 0.46
CA CYS A 208 26.22 2.51 0.81
C CYS A 208 25.30 1.30 0.97
N PRO A 209 24.36 1.31 1.92
CA PRO A 209 23.34 0.25 1.98
C PRO A 209 22.63 0.16 0.62
N ASN A 210 22.51 -1.05 0.08
CA ASN A 210 21.98 -1.39 -1.25
C ASN A 210 22.86 -1.02 -2.46
N HIS A 211 24.18 -0.91 -2.26
CA HIS A 211 25.17 -0.67 -3.32
C HIS A 211 26.20 -1.82 -3.40
N GLU A 212 25.74 -3.07 -3.26
CA GLU A 212 26.56 -4.20 -3.66
C GLU A 212 26.69 -4.14 -5.18
N TYR A 213 27.80 -3.56 -5.66
CA TYR A 213 28.24 -3.82 -7.01
C TYR A 213 28.42 -5.33 -7.08
N SER A 214 27.62 -6.01 -7.91
CA SER A 214 27.94 -7.35 -8.36
C SER A 214 29.38 -7.32 -8.87
N LYS A 215 30.32 -7.78 -8.05
CA LYS A 215 31.70 -8.00 -8.46
C LYS A 215 31.61 -9.10 -9.52
N CYS A 216 31.71 -8.71 -10.78
CA CYS A 216 32.01 -9.63 -11.87
C CYS A 216 33.38 -10.27 -11.63
#